data_AF-A0A9X2J870-F1
#
_entry.id   AF-A0A9X2J870-F1
#
_cell.length_a   1.000
_cell.length_b   1.000
_cell.length_c   1.000
_cell.angle_alpha   90.00
_cell.angle_beta   90.00
_cell.angle_gamma   90.00
#
_symmetry.space_group_name_H-M   'P 1'
#
loop_
_entity.id
_entity.type
_entity.pdbx_description
1 polymer ?
#
loop_
_entity_poly.entity_id
_entity_poly.type
_entity_poly.pdbx_seq_one_letter_code
_entity_poly.pdbx_strand_id
1 'polypeptide(L)'
;MSDFCNDYQAFADKLIEKIHAQSEDKHFYVAHTNSQEANRNWIEQWRAEAPNNNYGVKEIKLLLGNIAYFSLSSFHSFQHAKETLTAAFTLIQYSNGLILDLLGNGGDNEQTANAILESFIDAETPLPFVIESRQEKVIPPVPSLFPGQSMVTSGHR
;
A
#
# COMPACT_ATOMS: atom_id res chain seq x y z
N MET A 1 0.04 -44.37 0.45
CA MET A 1 -0.95 -43.29 0.15
C MET A 1 -1.93 -43.20 1.32
N SER A 2 -1.42 -42.91 2.52
CA SER A 2 -2.19 -42.98 3.78
C SER A 2 -1.63 -42.08 4.90
N ASP A 3 -0.72 -41.15 4.60
CA ASP A 3 0.20 -40.63 5.62
C ASP A 3 -0.25 -39.32 6.29
N PHE A 4 -1.44 -38.80 5.99
CA PHE A 4 -1.88 -37.49 6.50
C PHE A 4 -3.31 -37.43 7.05
N CYS A 5 -3.96 -38.57 7.30
CA CYS A 5 -5.38 -38.58 7.69
C CYS A 5 -5.70 -37.83 9.01
N ASN A 6 -4.70 -37.54 9.86
CA ASN A 6 -4.87 -36.83 11.13
C ASN A 6 -3.82 -35.74 11.39
N ASP A 7 -2.96 -35.43 10.42
CA ASP A 7 -1.95 -34.37 10.55
C ASP A 7 -2.20 -33.30 9.48
N TYR A 8 -3.16 -32.42 9.78
CA TYR A 8 -3.60 -31.37 8.87
C TYR A 8 -2.50 -30.33 8.59
N GLN A 9 -1.57 -30.14 9.54
CA GLN A 9 -0.44 -29.23 9.35
C GLN A 9 0.57 -29.84 8.39
N ALA A 10 0.97 -31.10 8.58
CA ALA A 10 1.89 -31.78 7.67
C ALA A 10 1.29 -31.92 6.26
N PHE A 11 -0.04 -32.08 6.15
CA PHE A 11 -0.73 -32.04 4.86
C PHE A 11 -0.61 -30.67 4.19
N ALA A 12 -0.91 -29.59 4.92
CA ALA A 12 -0.84 -28.22 4.42
C ALA A 12 0.59 -27.87 3.95
N ASP A 13 1.60 -28.18 4.75
CA ASP A 13 3.01 -27.94 4.42
C ASP A 13 3.42 -28.69 3.14
N LYS A 14 3.04 -29.98 3.02
CA LYS A 14 3.33 -30.78 1.82
C LYS A 14 2.60 -30.28 0.58
N LEU A 15 1.38 -29.74 0.74
CA LEU A 15 0.63 -29.14 -0.35
C LEU A 15 1.31 -27.84 -0.82
N ILE A 16 1.71 -26.98 0.12
CA ILE A 16 2.43 -25.73 -0.17
C ILE A 16 3.74 -26.02 -0.90
N GLU A 17 4.56 -26.96 -0.39
CA GLU A 17 5.81 -27.38 -1.02
C GLU A 17 5.60 -27.78 -2.49
N LYS A 18 4.58 -28.61 -2.75
CA LYS A 18 4.26 -29.05 -4.11
C LYS A 18 3.76 -27.93 -5.01
N ILE A 19 2.92 -27.03 -4.48
CA ILE A 19 2.40 -25.91 -5.26
C ILE A 19 3.56 -24.98 -5.65
N HIS A 20 4.39 -24.56 -4.69
CA HIS A 20 5.53 -23.66 -4.95
C HIS A 20 6.52 -24.26 -5.94
N ALA A 21 6.79 -25.56 -5.86
CA ALA A 21 7.69 -26.24 -6.78
C ALA A 21 7.13 -26.31 -8.22
N GLN A 22 5.80 -26.32 -8.39
CA GLN A 22 5.14 -26.43 -9.70
C GLN A 22 4.76 -25.08 -10.30
N SER A 23 4.42 -24.09 -9.47
CA SER A 23 3.97 -22.77 -9.90
C SER A 23 5.09 -21.74 -10.00
N GLU A 24 6.22 -21.97 -9.30
CA GLU A 24 7.26 -20.97 -9.01
C GLU A 24 6.72 -19.71 -8.29
N ASP A 25 5.48 -19.77 -7.78
CA ASP A 25 4.81 -18.70 -7.05
C ASP A 25 4.73 -19.04 -5.57
N LYS A 26 5.44 -18.25 -4.75
CA LYS A 26 5.52 -18.42 -3.29
C LYS A 26 4.36 -17.76 -2.53
N HIS A 27 3.48 -17.03 -3.21
CA HIS A 27 2.37 -16.32 -2.56
C HIS A 27 1.18 -17.22 -2.24
N PHE A 28 1.13 -18.43 -2.79
CA PHE A 28 0.06 -19.38 -2.49
C PHE A 28 0.31 -20.07 -1.14
N TYR A 29 -0.65 -19.99 -0.21
CA TYR A 29 -0.56 -20.63 1.09
C TYR A 29 -1.85 -21.35 1.45
N VAL A 30 -1.74 -22.48 2.14
CA VAL A 30 -2.86 -23.23 2.71
C VAL A 30 -2.58 -23.41 4.19
N ALA A 31 -3.52 -23.00 5.04
CA ALA A 31 -3.40 -23.16 6.48
C ALA A 31 -4.54 -24.04 6.99
N HIS A 32 -4.25 -24.95 7.91
CA HIS A 32 -5.32 -25.55 8.71
C HIS A 32 -5.82 -24.50 9.70
N THR A 33 -7.11 -24.16 9.64
CA THR A 33 -7.72 -23.21 10.57
C THR A 33 -8.49 -23.97 11.64
N ASN A 34 -8.09 -23.81 12.91
CA ASN A 34 -8.93 -24.24 14.03
C ASN A 34 -10.07 -23.22 14.12
N SER A 35 -11.30 -23.64 13.83
CA SER A 35 -12.45 -22.78 13.50
C SER A 35 -13.02 -21.91 14.65
N GLN A 36 -12.19 -21.45 15.59
CA GLN A 36 -12.54 -20.37 16.52
C GLN A 36 -11.68 -19.11 16.37
N GLU A 37 -10.55 -19.17 15.68
CA GLU A 37 -9.65 -18.01 15.48
C GLU A 37 -9.67 -17.47 14.04
N ALA A 38 -10.65 -17.87 13.23
CA ALA A 38 -10.88 -17.32 11.88
C ALA A 38 -11.52 -15.91 11.94
N ASN A 39 -10.88 -15.04 12.72
CA ASN A 39 -10.41 -13.73 12.34
C ASN A 39 -11.35 -12.83 11.51
N ARG A 40 -12.49 -12.46 12.11
CA ARG A 40 -13.19 -11.21 11.75
C ARG A 40 -12.70 -9.99 12.54
N ASN A 41 -11.99 -10.20 13.64
CA ASN A 41 -11.57 -9.13 14.55
C ASN A 41 -10.31 -8.40 14.07
N TRP A 42 -9.31 -9.05 13.45
CA TRP A 42 -8.07 -8.36 13.10
C TRP A 42 -8.24 -7.16 12.14
N ILE A 43 -9.16 -7.21 11.18
CA ILE A 43 -9.42 -6.07 10.27
C ILE A 43 -10.09 -4.94 11.05
N GLU A 44 -11.05 -5.27 11.91
CA GLU A 44 -11.75 -4.30 12.75
C GLU A 44 -10.79 -3.67 13.77
N GLN A 45 -9.93 -4.47 14.40
CA GLN A 45 -8.89 -4.05 15.30
C GLN A 45 -7.84 -3.19 14.59
N TRP A 46 -7.36 -3.60 13.41
CA TRP A 46 -6.43 -2.81 12.60
C TRP A 46 -7.02 -1.44 12.22
N ARG A 47 -8.30 -1.38 11.85
CA ARG A 47 -9.02 -0.12 11.61
C ARG A 47 -9.15 0.71 12.89
N ALA A 48 -9.47 0.08 14.02
CA ALA A 48 -9.59 0.76 15.31
C ALA A 48 -8.25 1.30 15.83
N GLU A 49 -7.14 0.65 15.48
CA GLU A 49 -5.79 1.05 15.84
C GLU A 49 -5.19 2.11 14.90
N ALA A 50 -5.81 2.36 13.73
CA ALA A 50 -5.32 3.31 12.75
C ALA A 50 -5.09 4.73 13.32
N PRO A 51 -5.98 5.32 14.13
CA PRO A 51 -5.71 6.63 14.74
C PRO A 51 -4.52 6.58 15.71
N ASN A 52 -4.33 5.47 16.44
CA ASN A 52 -3.28 5.33 17.46
C ASN A 52 -1.86 5.28 16.85
N ASN A 53 -1.75 4.91 15.56
CA ASN A 53 -0.49 4.93 14.83
C ASN A 53 -0.43 6.04 13.76
N ASN A 54 -1.25 7.10 13.90
CA ASN A 54 -1.36 8.21 12.96
C ASN A 54 -1.57 7.75 11.51
N TYR A 55 -2.42 6.76 11.32
CA TYR A 55 -2.70 6.16 10.01
C TYR A 55 -1.43 5.72 9.28
N GLY A 56 -0.47 5.19 10.05
CA GLY A 56 0.80 4.67 9.55
C GLY A 56 1.94 5.70 9.50
N VAL A 57 1.70 6.98 9.80
CA VAL A 57 2.77 7.99 9.89
C VAL A 57 3.56 7.82 11.19
N LYS A 58 4.76 7.24 11.08
CA LYS A 58 5.64 7.01 12.23
C LYS A 58 6.47 8.22 12.58
N GLU A 59 7.03 8.88 11.58
CA GLU A 59 8.01 9.93 11.81
C GLU A 59 8.13 10.89 10.63
N ILE A 60 8.26 12.19 10.95
CA ILE A 60 8.60 13.23 9.99
C ILE A 60 9.69 14.11 10.60
N LYS A 61 10.80 14.30 9.88
CA LYS A 61 11.95 15.12 10.31
C LYS A 61 12.55 15.87 9.13
N LEU A 62 13.11 17.05 9.40
CA LEU A 62 14.02 17.72 8.47
C LEU A 62 15.46 17.43 8.88
N LEU A 63 16.20 16.80 7.98
CA LEU A 63 17.62 16.50 8.13
C LEU A 63 18.48 17.66 7.63
N LEU A 64 19.78 17.60 7.94
CA LEU A 64 20.77 18.55 7.42
C LEU A 64 20.69 18.63 5.89
N GLY A 65 20.77 19.85 5.36
CA GLY A 65 20.62 20.10 3.92
C GLY A 65 19.15 20.21 3.46
N ASN A 66 18.21 20.39 4.39
CA ASN A 66 16.78 20.53 4.12
C ASN A 66 16.19 19.29 3.39
N ILE A 67 16.64 18.11 3.80
CA ILE A 67 16.13 16.83 3.29
C ILE A 67 15.04 16.35 4.25
N ALA A 68 13.82 16.16 3.74
CA ALA A 68 12.75 15.56 4.51
C ALA A 68 12.99 14.05 4.69
N TYR A 69 12.77 13.57 5.90
CA TYR A 69 12.68 12.16 6.22
C TYR A 69 11.24 11.86 6.62
N PHE A 70 10.62 10.89 5.95
CA PHE A 70 9.24 10.49 6.17
C PHE A 70 9.15 8.97 6.28
N SER A 71 8.80 8.47 7.46
CA SER A 71 8.69 7.03 7.73
C SER A 71 7.23 6.61 7.85
N LEU A 72 6.86 5.55 7.11
CA LEU A 72 5.52 4.97 7.10
C LEU A 72 5.58 3.50 7.55
N SER A 73 4.62 3.07 8.37
CA SER A 73 4.54 1.69 8.88
C SER A 73 3.49 0.80 8.25
N SER A 74 2.52 1.41 7.58
CA SER A 74 1.42 0.71 6.92
C SER A 74 0.70 1.69 6.00
N PHE A 75 -0.01 1.15 5.02
CA PHE A 75 -0.92 1.91 4.18
C PHE A 75 -2.36 1.68 4.67
N HIS A 76 -2.84 2.57 5.55
CA HIS A 76 -4.24 2.56 5.96
C HIS A 76 -5.17 2.95 4.82
N SER A 77 -6.46 2.67 4.94
CA SER A 77 -7.45 3.08 3.93
C SER A 77 -7.35 4.57 3.60
N PHE A 78 -7.27 4.92 2.31
CA PHE A 78 -7.03 6.30 1.87
C PHE A 78 -8.05 7.29 2.44
N GLN A 79 -9.32 6.91 2.52
CA GLN A 79 -10.39 7.74 3.09
C GLN A 79 -10.04 8.27 4.49
N HIS A 80 -9.38 7.46 5.33
CA HIS A 80 -9.00 7.85 6.68
C HIS A 80 -7.59 8.45 6.75
N ALA A 81 -6.66 7.95 5.94
CA ALA A 81 -5.28 8.41 5.96
C ALA A 81 -5.07 9.76 5.25
N LYS A 82 -6.01 10.18 4.37
CA LYS A 82 -5.88 11.36 3.51
C LYS A 82 -5.46 12.62 4.26
N GLU A 83 -6.14 12.95 5.35
CA GLU A 83 -5.86 14.18 6.10
C GLU A 83 -4.46 14.16 6.72
N THR A 84 -4.07 13.05 7.35
CA THR A 84 -2.76 12.89 7.96
C THR A 84 -1.62 12.92 6.94
N LEU A 85 -1.80 12.23 5.80
CA LEU A 85 -0.84 12.29 4.70
C LEU A 85 -0.75 13.69 4.10
N THR A 86 -1.89 14.37 3.91
CA THR A 86 -1.92 15.74 3.37
C THR A 86 -1.16 16.70 4.29
N ALA A 87 -1.35 16.58 5.61
CA ALA A 87 -0.62 17.37 6.60
C ALA A 87 0.89 17.07 6.56
N ALA A 88 1.27 15.79 6.43
CA ALA A 88 2.66 15.37 6.32
C ALA A 88 3.34 15.98 5.10
N PHE A 89 2.73 15.84 3.92
CA PHE A 89 3.24 16.41 2.66
C PHE A 89 3.29 17.94 2.70
N THR A 90 2.28 18.59 3.29
CA THR A 90 2.26 20.06 3.47
C THR A 90 3.44 20.52 4.32
N LEU A 91 3.79 19.77 5.37
CA LEU A 91 4.91 20.11 6.26
C LEU A 91 6.26 20.06 5.54
N ILE A 92 6.43 19.12 4.60
CA ILE A 92 7.71 18.87 3.91
C ILE A 92 7.78 19.42 2.48
N GLN A 93 6.75 20.14 2.02
CA GLN A 93 6.61 20.58 0.62
C GLN A 93 7.77 21.45 0.09
N TYR A 94 8.50 22.13 0.97
CA TYR A 94 9.64 23.00 0.61
C TYR A 94 11.00 22.34 0.88
N SER A 95 11.03 21.03 1.15
CA SER A 95 12.29 20.29 1.28
C SER A 95 13.02 20.19 -0.06
N ASN A 96 14.35 20.13 -0.01
CA ASN A 96 15.20 19.97 -1.20
C ASN A 96 15.33 18.51 -1.66
N GLY A 97 14.87 17.57 -0.85
CA GLY A 97 14.86 16.15 -1.14
C GLY A 97 14.06 15.38 -0.11
N LEU A 98 13.71 14.14 -0.44
CA LEU A 98 12.91 13.26 0.41
C LEU A 98 13.56 11.89 0.56
N ILE A 99 13.64 11.41 1.79
CA ILE A 99 13.85 10.00 2.13
C ILE A 99 12.51 9.44 2.58
N LEU A 100 11.94 8.56 1.78
CA LEU A 100 10.74 7.80 2.13
C LEU A 100 11.18 6.45 2.72
N ASP A 101 11.06 6.30 4.03
CA ASP A 101 11.39 5.06 4.74
C ASP A 101 10.18 4.13 4.82
N LEU A 102 10.29 2.99 4.13
CA LEU A 102 9.29 1.92 4.09
C LEU A 102 9.82 0.60 4.67
N LEU A 103 10.99 0.60 5.33
CA LEU A 103 11.62 -0.65 5.80
C LEU A 103 10.75 -1.42 6.81
N GLY A 104 9.94 -0.70 7.58
CA GLY A 104 8.96 -1.26 8.51
C GLY A 104 7.52 -1.17 8.02
N ASN A 105 7.30 -1.02 6.71
CA ASN A 105 5.97 -0.92 6.11
C ASN A 105 5.50 -2.27 5.56
N GLY A 106 4.45 -2.84 6.15
CA GLY A 106 3.86 -4.11 5.71
C GLY A 106 2.99 -4.03 4.45
N GLY A 107 2.78 -2.84 3.88
CA GLY A 107 1.85 -2.60 2.78
C GLY A 107 0.42 -2.36 3.29
N ASP A 108 -0.54 -3.07 2.69
CA ASP A 108 -2.00 -3.01 2.87
C ASP A 108 -2.73 -2.24 1.74
N ASN A 109 -3.21 -1.02 1.98
CA ASN A 109 -4.13 -0.37 1.05
C ASN A 109 -3.46 0.21 -0.20
N GLU A 110 -3.74 -0.38 -1.36
CA GLU A 110 -3.22 0.06 -2.68
C GLU A 110 -3.57 1.51 -3.01
N GLN A 111 -4.78 1.98 -2.70
CA GLN A 111 -5.20 3.36 -3.02
C GLN A 111 -4.34 4.40 -2.29
N THR A 112 -3.94 4.12 -1.06
CA THR A 112 -3.02 4.99 -0.31
C THR A 112 -1.62 4.98 -0.89
N ALA A 113 -1.11 3.81 -1.29
CA ALA A 113 0.17 3.72 -1.97
C ALA A 113 0.17 4.51 -3.29
N ASN A 114 -0.90 4.38 -4.08
CA ASN A 114 -1.07 5.11 -5.34
C ASN A 114 -1.16 6.63 -5.11
N ALA A 115 -1.92 7.08 -4.09
CA ALA A 115 -2.00 8.50 -3.77
C ALA A 115 -0.64 9.09 -3.33
N ILE A 116 0.19 8.32 -2.61
CA ILE A 116 1.56 8.72 -2.28
C ILE A 116 2.42 8.79 -3.54
N LEU A 117 2.35 7.78 -4.42
CA LEU A 117 3.06 7.78 -5.69
C LEU A 117 2.69 8.99 -6.56
N GLU A 118 1.40 9.26 -6.69
CA GLU A 118 0.87 10.40 -7.46
C GLU A 118 1.35 11.74 -6.92
N SER A 119 1.62 11.85 -5.61
CA SER A 119 2.19 13.08 -5.04
C SER A 119 3.62 13.40 -5.52
N PHE A 120 4.30 12.44 -6.15
CA PHE A 120 5.64 12.61 -6.72
C PHE A 120 5.65 12.82 -8.24
N ILE A 121 4.48 12.80 -8.87
CA ILE A 121 4.35 12.84 -10.33
C ILE A 121 3.55 14.09 -10.69
N ASP A 122 4.02 14.84 -11.68
CA ASP A 122 3.27 15.99 -12.18
C ASP A 122 1.91 15.52 -12.74
N ALA A 123 0.86 16.29 -12.51
CA ALA A 123 -0.51 15.93 -12.90
C ALA A 123 -0.67 15.66 -14.41
N GLU A 124 0.20 16.22 -15.24
CA GLU A 124 0.23 16.06 -16.70
C GLU A 124 1.12 14.90 -17.16
N THR A 125 1.93 14.34 -16.27
CA THR A 125 2.83 13.22 -16.59
C THR A 125 2.05 11.92 -16.54
N PRO A 126 2.00 11.14 -17.64
CA PRO A 126 1.41 9.81 -17.61
C PRO A 126 2.13 8.94 -16.58
N LEU A 127 1.38 8.24 -15.73
CA LEU A 127 1.97 7.31 -14.77
C LEU A 127 2.88 6.32 -15.51
N PRO A 128 4.10 6.05 -15.02
CA PRO A 128 5.06 5.19 -15.70
C PRO A 128 4.67 3.70 -15.67
N PHE A 129 3.54 3.35 -15.05
CA PHE A 129 3.08 1.98 -14.92
C PHE A 129 2.06 1.64 -16.01
N VAL A 130 2.44 0.71 -16.87
CA VAL A 130 1.50 -0.03 -17.71
C VAL A 130 1.00 -1.22 -16.89
N ILE A 131 -0.31 -1.32 -16.66
CA ILE A 131 -0.90 -2.57 -16.17
C ILE A 131 -0.98 -3.50 -17.38
N GLU A 132 0.01 -4.38 -17.51
CA GLU A 132 -0.06 -5.47 -18.48
C GLU A 132 -0.92 -6.59 -17.90
N SER A 133 -2.17 -6.68 -18.33
CA SER A 133 -2.98 -7.88 -18.14
C SER A 133 -2.83 -8.79 -19.35
N ARG A 134 -2.98 -10.12 -19.17
CA ARG A 134 -2.96 -11.08 -20.30
C ARG A 134 -4.08 -10.86 -21.32
N GLN A 135 -5.06 -10.02 -21.02
CA GLN A 135 -6.25 -9.82 -21.86
C GLN A 135 -6.23 -8.44 -22.52
N GLU A 136 -5.78 -7.38 -21.84
CA GLU A 136 -5.67 -6.02 -22.40
C GLU A 136 -4.59 -5.16 -21.72
N LYS A 137 -4.01 -4.22 -22.48
CA LYS A 137 -3.18 -3.11 -21.99
C LYS A 137 -4.10 -1.94 -21.61
N VAL A 138 -4.34 -1.75 -20.32
CA VAL A 138 -5.18 -0.64 -19.83
C VAL A 138 -4.28 0.43 -19.22
N ILE A 139 -4.41 1.66 -19.69
CA ILE A 139 -3.87 2.83 -18.99
C ILE A 139 -4.89 3.17 -17.90
N PRO A 140 -4.59 2.99 -16.60
CA PRO A 140 -5.53 3.34 -15.56
C PRO A 140 -5.82 4.85 -15.64
N PRO A 141 -7.09 5.28 -15.50
CA PRO A 141 -7.39 6.69 -15.39
C PRO A 141 -6.66 7.25 -14.17
N VAL A 142 -6.07 8.43 -14.31
CA VAL A 142 -5.51 9.17 -13.17
C VAL A 142 -6.64 9.36 -12.15
N PRO A 143 -6.52 8.83 -10.93
CA PRO A 143 -7.54 9.01 -9.90
C PRO A 143 -7.73 10.49 -9.60
N SER A 144 -8.95 11.01 -9.79
CA SER A 144 -9.28 12.39 -9.41
C SER A 144 -9.46 12.51 -7.89
N LEU A 145 -8.35 12.40 -7.14
CA LEU A 145 -8.37 12.44 -5.66
C LEU A 145 -8.50 13.86 -5.08
N PHE A 146 -8.36 14.89 -5.93
CA PHE A 146 -8.50 16.30 -5.57
C PHE A 146 -9.63 16.98 -6.35
N PRO A 147 -10.89 16.93 -5.87
CA PRO A 147 -11.94 17.77 -6.43
C PRO A 147 -11.61 19.24 -6.09
N GLY A 148 -11.17 20.02 -7.08
CA GLY A 148 -10.93 21.46 -6.89
C GLY A 148 -9.97 22.15 -7.86
N GLN A 149 -9.14 21.43 -8.62
CA GLN A 149 -8.31 22.08 -9.64
C GLN A 149 -9.08 22.16 -10.96
N SER A 150 -9.90 23.19 -11.08
CA SER A 150 -10.43 23.61 -12.38
C SER A 150 -9.24 24.07 -13.23
N MET A 151 -8.95 23.36 -14.33
CA MET A 151 -8.06 23.86 -15.38
C MET A 151 -8.61 25.21 -15.84
N VAL A 152 -7.98 26.29 -15.40
CA VAL A 152 -8.18 27.61 -15.98
C VAL A 152 -7.39 27.59 -17.28
N THR A 153 -8.05 27.24 -18.39
CA THR A 153 -7.49 27.50 -19.71
C THR A 153 -7.53 29.01 -19.94
N SER A 154 -6.48 29.71 -19.50
CA SER A 154 -6.23 31.09 -19.93
C SER A 154 -5.71 31.05 -21.35
N GLY A 155 -6.61 31.22 -22.31
CA GLY A 155 -6.22 31.60 -23.66
C GLY A 155 -5.76 33.06 -23.64
N HIS A 156 -4.51 33.31 -24.05
CA HIS A 156 -4.06 34.64 -24.44
C HIS A 156 -3.24 34.53 -25.74
N ARG A 157 -3.87 35.06 -26.80
CA ARG A 157 -3.38 35.68 -28.05
C ARG A 157 -2.08 35.20 -28.68
#